data_AF-A0A660TF02-F1
#
_entry.id   AF-A0A660TF02-F1
#
_cell.length_a   1.000
_cell.length_b   1.000
_cell.length_c   1.000
_cell.angle_alpha   90.00
_cell.angle_beta   90.00
_cell.angle_gamma   90.00
#
_symmetry.space_group_name_H-M   'P 1'
#
loop_
_entity.id
_entity.type
_entity.pdbx_description
1 polymer ?
#
loop_
_entity_poly.entity_id
_entity_poly.type
_entity_poly.pdbx_seq_one_letter_code
_entity_poly.pdbx_strand_id
1 'polypeptide(L)'
;MKYFSIGEVSEILKIKTHILRYWEKEVPSLIPKKSISGRRLYTNRDIQMLSRFKYLVQEKKYTVQGAREKMWDDLYKKGNTASASIAELRKELFEILTKLRRRRDRDMESELIAKLKAAGQGHLFDFWEARTELQREKLIEDLKKLDLSVVNTLKAKLDSKEKTNTVFEPASYIPLSKSMEDRDTLKLGEDFITSGKTAFLTVAGGQGSRLGYEGPKGIFGISPVRKASLFQIFAEKLLAANRLYSVEIPWLIMTSLANYYETVDYFKKMNFFGLKSKDVIFFRQGMLPSLYPEGKLVLSADGGLFKNPNGHGGVIKALHDSGTIDFLTEKGIDEIFYFQVDNPLVYVPDPLFLGFHLKNNSEMSSKVVKKAYPEEKIGSIGLINGKPGVIEYSDLDRDTMYSRRKDGTLYFAQGSIAVHILNVNFLKRIMTELPY
;
A
#
# COMPACT_ATOMS: atom_id res chain seq x y z
N MET A 1 -12.35 16.39 -19.24
CA MET A 1 -12.49 15.43 -20.35
C MET A 1 -12.81 14.06 -19.76
N LYS A 2 -13.85 13.37 -20.25
CA LYS A 2 -14.24 12.04 -19.79
C LYS A 2 -13.29 11.00 -20.41
N TYR A 3 -12.81 10.08 -19.57
CA TYR A 3 -12.01 8.93 -20.00
C TYR A 3 -12.81 7.65 -19.80
N PHE A 4 -12.57 6.66 -20.67
CA PHE A 4 -13.24 5.36 -20.67
C PHE A 4 -12.19 4.27 -20.48
N SER A 5 -12.50 3.23 -19.73
CA SER A 5 -11.70 2.01 -19.61
C SER A 5 -11.84 1.13 -20.84
N ILE A 6 -10.92 0.17 -21.03
CA ILE A 6 -11.03 -0.81 -22.13
C ILE A 6 -12.32 -1.64 -22.07
N GLY A 7 -12.86 -1.88 -20.87
CA GLY A 7 -14.14 -2.57 -20.67
C GLY A 7 -15.31 -1.75 -21.21
N GLU A 8 -15.38 -0.47 -20.83
CA GLU A 8 -16.41 0.44 -21.33
C GLU A 8 -16.32 0.63 -22.85
N VAL A 9 -15.11 0.76 -23.40
CA VAL A 9 -14.93 0.85 -24.87
C VAL A 9 -15.33 -0.44 -25.59
N SER A 10 -15.07 -1.60 -24.97
CA SER A 10 -15.51 -2.92 -25.46
C SER A 10 -17.03 -3.00 -25.54
N GLU A 11 -17.74 -2.48 -24.53
CA GLU A 11 -19.21 -2.42 -24.52
C GLU A 11 -19.75 -1.43 -25.56
N ILE A 12 -19.22 -0.21 -25.58
CA ILE A 12 -19.61 0.86 -26.52
C ILE A 12 -19.48 0.39 -27.97
N LEU A 13 -18.35 -0.24 -28.29
CA LEU A 13 -18.06 -0.68 -29.66
C LEU A 13 -18.51 -2.10 -29.94
N LYS A 14 -19.07 -2.83 -28.96
CA LYS A 14 -19.45 -4.24 -29.07
C LYS A 14 -18.33 -5.12 -29.67
N ILE A 15 -17.10 -4.94 -29.18
CA ILE A 15 -15.90 -5.68 -29.63
C ILE A 15 -15.16 -6.19 -28.40
N LYS A 16 -14.74 -7.47 -28.42
CA LYS A 16 -13.99 -8.08 -27.31
C LYS A 16 -12.70 -7.29 -27.00
N THR A 17 -12.38 -7.16 -25.71
CA THR A 17 -11.21 -6.39 -25.22
C THR A 17 -9.87 -6.81 -25.83
N HIS A 18 -9.66 -8.09 -26.15
CA HIS A 18 -8.42 -8.54 -26.80
C HIS A 18 -8.30 -8.07 -28.26
N ILE A 19 -9.43 -7.89 -28.96
CA ILE A 19 -9.46 -7.33 -30.32
C ILE A 19 -9.14 -5.83 -30.26
N LEU A 20 -9.67 -5.12 -29.25
CA LEU A 20 -9.30 -3.71 -29.04
C LEU A 20 -7.80 -3.55 -28.79
N ARG A 21 -7.18 -4.43 -27.99
CA ARG A 21 -5.72 -4.42 -27.76
C ARG A 21 -4.92 -4.66 -29.04
N TYR A 22 -5.43 -5.50 -29.93
CA TYR A 22 -4.83 -5.72 -31.24
C TYR A 22 -4.97 -4.47 -32.11
N TRP A 23 -6.18 -3.88 -32.16
CA TRP A 23 -6.46 -2.68 -32.95
C TRP A 23 -5.75 -1.42 -32.45
N GLU A 24 -5.40 -1.32 -31.17
CA GLU A 24 -4.51 -0.27 -30.65
C GLU A 24 -3.18 -0.19 -31.40
N LYS A 25 -2.68 -1.32 -31.93
CA LYS A 25 -1.45 -1.37 -32.71
C LYS A 25 -1.66 -1.00 -34.18
N GLU A 26 -2.90 -1.07 -34.66
CA GLU A 26 -3.24 -0.94 -36.07
C GLU A 26 -3.92 0.40 -36.41
N VAL A 27 -4.64 1.01 -35.47
CA VAL A 27 -5.30 2.31 -35.71
C VAL A 27 -4.27 3.44 -35.67
N PRO A 28 -4.11 4.21 -36.77
CA PRO A 28 -3.16 5.33 -36.82
C PRO A 28 -3.42 6.36 -35.73
N SER A 29 -2.37 6.85 -35.06
CA SER A 29 -2.44 7.92 -34.04
C SER A 29 -3.28 7.61 -32.79
N LEU A 30 -3.73 6.36 -32.60
CA LEU A 30 -4.41 5.93 -31.38
C LEU A 30 -3.37 5.56 -30.31
N ILE A 31 -3.26 6.38 -29.26
CA ILE A 31 -2.35 6.11 -28.14
C ILE A 31 -3.15 6.27 -26.84
N PRO A 32 -3.79 5.20 -26.34
CA PRO A 32 -4.55 5.26 -25.10
C PRO A 32 -3.63 5.69 -23.96
N LYS A 33 -4.08 6.63 -23.14
CA LYS A 33 -3.35 7.01 -21.93
C LYS A 33 -3.34 5.82 -20.97
N LYS A 34 -2.30 5.72 -20.15
CA LYS A 34 -2.27 4.79 -19.02
C LYS A 34 -2.55 5.58 -17.75
N SER A 35 -3.45 5.06 -16.90
CA SER A 35 -3.61 5.54 -15.54
C SER A 35 -2.35 5.27 -14.73
N ILE A 36 -2.24 5.89 -13.56
CA ILE A 36 -1.18 5.60 -12.57
C ILE A 36 -1.15 4.10 -12.18
N SER A 37 -2.31 3.43 -12.23
CA SER A 37 -2.46 1.98 -12.02
C SER A 37 -2.20 1.11 -13.26
N GLY A 38 -1.73 1.70 -14.37
CA GLY A 38 -1.42 0.98 -15.62
C GLY A 38 -2.63 0.62 -16.49
N ARG A 39 -3.85 1.04 -16.10
CA ARG A 39 -5.09 0.77 -16.88
C ARG A 39 -5.17 1.70 -18.09
N ARG A 40 -5.65 1.18 -19.22
CA ARG A 40 -5.85 1.97 -20.45
C ARG A 40 -7.07 2.89 -20.31
N LEU A 41 -6.87 4.15 -20.67
CA LEU A 41 -7.86 5.22 -20.67
C LEU A 41 -8.00 5.77 -22.09
N TYR A 42 -9.20 5.69 -22.63
CA TYR A 42 -9.56 6.18 -23.95
C TYR A 42 -10.38 7.45 -23.82
N THR A 43 -10.17 8.38 -24.73
CA THR A 43 -10.96 9.59 -24.89
C THR A 43 -12.12 9.37 -25.86
N ASN A 44 -13.06 10.31 -25.94
CA ASN A 44 -14.07 10.28 -27.00
C ASN A 44 -13.47 10.25 -28.41
N ARG A 45 -12.32 10.90 -28.62
CA ARG A 45 -11.59 10.88 -29.90
C ARG A 45 -11.08 9.47 -30.22
N ASP A 46 -10.52 8.78 -29.23
CA ASP A 46 -10.03 7.40 -29.38
C ASP A 46 -11.17 6.45 -29.76
N ILE A 47 -12.34 6.62 -29.14
CA ILE A 47 -13.56 5.85 -29.45
C ILE A 47 -14.04 6.13 -30.88
N GLN A 48 -14.02 7.38 -31.33
CA GLN A 48 -14.39 7.73 -32.71
C GLN A 48 -13.44 7.08 -33.72
N MET A 49 -12.14 7.07 -33.44
CA MET A 49 -11.13 6.43 -34.30
C MET A 49 -11.32 4.91 -34.36
N LEU A 50 -11.54 4.27 -33.21
CA LEU A 50 -11.83 2.84 -33.13
C LEU A 50 -13.16 2.48 -33.81
N SER A 51 -14.18 3.34 -33.70
CA SER A 51 -15.46 3.17 -34.39
C SER A 51 -15.31 3.28 -35.90
N ARG A 52 -14.49 4.22 -36.40
CA ARG A 52 -14.15 4.32 -37.82
C ARG A 52 -13.41 3.09 -38.31
N PHE A 53 -12.43 2.60 -37.56
CA PHE A 53 -11.69 1.39 -37.91
C PHE A 53 -12.61 0.16 -37.94
N LYS A 54 -13.50 0.04 -36.94
CA LYS A 54 -14.54 -1.00 -36.91
C LYS A 54 -15.37 -1.01 -38.18
N TYR A 55 -15.88 0.16 -38.59
CA TYR A 55 -16.68 0.32 -39.79
C TYR A 55 -15.93 -0.17 -41.04
N LEU A 56 -14.65 0.20 -41.17
CA LEU A 56 -13.84 -0.20 -42.33
C LEU A 56 -13.64 -1.73 -42.40
N VAL A 57 -13.36 -2.37 -41.26
CA VAL A 57 -13.11 -3.82 -41.22
C VAL A 57 -14.42 -4.62 -41.34
N GLN A 58 -15.46 -4.27 -40.58
CA GLN A 58 -16.65 -5.11 -40.45
C GLN A 58 -17.72 -4.83 -41.50
N GLU A 59 -17.97 -3.55 -41.82
CA GLU A 59 -19.00 -3.12 -42.76
C GLU A 59 -18.44 -3.05 -44.18
N LYS A 60 -17.29 -2.39 -44.35
CA LYS A 60 -16.67 -2.20 -45.66
C LYS A 60 -15.74 -3.34 -46.09
N LYS A 61 -15.60 -4.37 -45.26
CA LYS A 61 -14.84 -5.61 -45.54
C LYS A 61 -13.38 -5.39 -45.94
N TYR A 62 -12.76 -4.31 -45.47
CA TYR A 62 -11.32 -4.13 -45.61
C TYR A 62 -10.58 -5.16 -44.73
N THR A 63 -9.42 -5.61 -45.18
CA THR A 63 -8.46 -6.28 -44.29
C THR A 63 -8.00 -5.30 -43.20
N VAL A 64 -7.47 -5.80 -42.09
CA VAL A 64 -6.95 -4.94 -41.00
C VAL A 64 -5.89 -3.96 -41.54
N GLN A 65 -5.01 -4.44 -42.42
CA GLN A 65 -4.01 -3.62 -43.11
C GLN A 65 -4.68 -2.58 -44.03
N GLY A 66 -5.64 -2.98 -44.86
CA GLY A 66 -6.34 -2.06 -45.76
C GLY A 66 -7.17 -1.00 -45.02
N ALA A 67 -7.75 -1.36 -43.87
CA ALA A 67 -8.47 -0.42 -43.01
C ALA A 67 -7.52 0.61 -42.38
N ARG A 68 -6.30 0.18 -42.01
CA ARG A 68 -5.24 1.07 -41.50
C ARG A 68 -4.78 2.06 -42.56
N GLU A 69 -4.48 1.57 -43.77
CA GLU A 69 -4.09 2.40 -44.91
C GLU A 69 -5.19 3.41 -45.25
N LYS A 70 -6.45 2.96 -45.27
CA LYS A 70 -7.59 3.85 -45.52
C LYS A 70 -7.79 4.92 -44.44
N MET A 71 -7.57 4.58 -43.17
CA MET A 71 -7.60 5.58 -42.09
C MET A 71 -6.48 6.60 -42.20
N TRP A 72 -5.31 6.22 -42.69
CA TRP A 72 -4.25 7.18 -43.02
C TRP A 72 -4.71 8.13 -44.14
N ASP A 73 -5.23 7.60 -45.24
CA ASP A 73 -5.75 8.42 -46.35
C ASP A 73 -6.82 9.42 -45.88
N ASP A 74 -7.75 8.97 -45.05
CA ASP A 74 -8.85 9.79 -44.53
C ASP A 74 -8.34 10.90 -43.59
N LEU A 75 -7.26 10.65 -42.83
CA LEU A 75 -6.62 11.66 -41.96
C LEU A 75 -5.84 12.72 -42.74
N TYR A 76 -5.40 12.40 -43.97
CA TYR A 76 -4.55 13.26 -44.79
C TYR A 76 -5.26 13.94 -45.97
N LYS A 77 -6.51 13.57 -46.29
CA LYS A 77 -7.30 14.20 -47.38
C LYS A 77 -7.96 15.53 -47.03
N LYS A 78 -7.86 16.04 -45.79
CA LYS A 78 -8.36 17.38 -45.42
C LYS A 78 -7.20 18.39 -45.32
N GLY A 79 -6.78 18.93 -46.46
CA GLY A 79 -5.94 20.13 -46.56
C GLY A 79 -5.14 20.17 -47.87
N ASN A 80 -5.15 21.33 -48.54
CA ASN A 80 -4.57 21.61 -49.85
C ASN A 80 -3.15 21.06 -50.12
N THR A 81 -2.82 21.01 -51.42
CA THR A 81 -1.64 20.51 -52.18
C THR A 81 -0.22 20.70 -51.62
N ALA A 82 -0.02 21.26 -50.43
CA ALA A 82 1.21 21.15 -49.63
C ALA A 82 1.18 19.98 -48.60
N SER A 83 0.07 19.23 -48.54
CA SER A 83 -0.23 18.24 -47.48
C SER A 83 0.42 16.86 -47.67
N ALA A 84 0.81 16.46 -48.89
CA ALA A 84 1.37 15.12 -49.13
C ALA A 84 2.77 14.97 -48.50
N SER A 85 3.65 15.97 -48.70
CA SER A 85 5.01 15.92 -48.13
C SER A 85 5.00 16.05 -46.60
N ILE A 86 4.08 16.83 -46.03
CA ILE A 86 3.91 16.95 -44.58
C ILE A 86 3.36 15.65 -43.97
N ALA A 87 2.47 14.95 -44.67
CA ALA A 87 1.96 13.65 -44.24
C ALA A 87 3.05 12.57 -44.26
N GLU A 88 3.88 12.53 -45.29
CA GLU A 88 5.05 11.64 -45.39
C GLU A 88 6.08 11.95 -44.31
N LEU A 89 6.44 13.23 -44.11
CA LEU A 89 7.34 13.65 -43.04
C LEU A 89 6.81 13.28 -41.64
N ARG A 90 5.49 13.40 -41.40
CA ARG A 90 4.88 12.99 -40.12
C ARG A 90 4.89 11.48 -39.92
N LYS A 91 4.68 10.71 -40.99
CA LYS A 91 4.77 9.24 -40.96
C LYS A 91 6.20 8.80 -40.65
N GLU A 92 7.19 9.35 -41.36
CA GLU A 92 8.61 9.11 -41.10
C GLU A 92 9.00 9.51 -39.67
N LEU A 93 8.57 10.68 -39.20
CA LEU A 93 8.84 11.15 -37.84
C LEU A 93 8.22 10.22 -36.79
N PHE A 94 7.01 9.70 -37.02
CA PHE A 94 6.38 8.75 -36.12
C PHE A 94 7.10 7.39 -36.09
N GLU A 95 7.56 6.90 -37.25
CA GLU A 95 8.38 5.69 -37.34
C GLU A 95 9.73 5.87 -36.63
N ILE A 96 10.37 7.03 -36.81
CA ILE A 96 11.60 7.42 -36.11
C ILE A 96 11.36 7.49 -34.60
N LEU A 97 10.32 8.18 -34.13
CA LEU A 97 9.96 8.28 -32.71
C LEU A 97 9.68 6.90 -32.10
N THR A 98 9.01 6.02 -32.84
CA THR A 98 8.74 4.65 -32.39
C THR A 98 10.02 3.83 -32.29
N LYS A 99 10.92 3.93 -33.28
CA LYS A 99 12.25 3.29 -33.27
C LYS A 99 13.12 3.84 -32.13
N LEU A 100 13.15 5.15 -31.92
CA LEU A 100 13.90 5.81 -30.84
C LEU A 100 13.38 5.40 -29.47
N ARG A 101 12.05 5.31 -29.29
CA ARG A 101 11.45 4.85 -28.04
C ARG A 101 11.79 3.39 -27.74
N ARG A 102 11.69 2.51 -28.74
CA ARG A 102 12.11 1.10 -28.62
C ARG A 102 13.62 0.95 -28.35
N ARG A 103 14.44 1.84 -28.90
CA ARG A 103 15.88 1.86 -28.63
C ARG A 103 16.14 2.29 -27.19
N ARG A 104 15.56 3.41 -26.75
CA ARG A 104 15.66 3.91 -25.38
C ARG A 104 15.18 2.89 -24.34
N ASP A 105 14.07 2.20 -24.61
CA ASP A 105 13.53 1.18 -23.70
C ASP A 105 14.48 -0.04 -23.60
N ARG A 106 15.12 -0.44 -24.71
CA ARG A 106 16.16 -1.49 -24.73
C ARG A 106 17.46 -1.07 -24.05
N ASP A 107 17.89 0.17 -24.23
CA ASP A 107 19.09 0.71 -23.59
C ASP A 107 18.90 0.76 -22.05
N MET A 108 17.74 1.24 -21.58
CA MET A 108 17.38 1.20 -20.15
C MET A 108 17.30 -0.23 -19.60
N GLU A 109 16.77 -1.18 -20.37
CA GLU A 109 16.72 -2.59 -19.98
C GLU A 109 18.13 -3.16 -19.80
N SER A 110 19.03 -2.87 -20.75
CA SER A 110 20.42 -3.30 -20.70
C SER A 110 21.18 -2.71 -19.52
N GLU A 111 20.96 -1.43 -19.21
CA GLU A 111 21.54 -0.76 -18.05
C GLU A 111 21.06 -1.39 -16.72
N LEU A 112 19.75 -1.65 -16.61
CA LEU A 112 19.17 -2.29 -15.42
C LEU A 112 19.72 -3.72 -15.23
N ILE A 113 19.85 -4.48 -16.30
CA ILE A 113 20.45 -5.83 -16.29
C ILE A 113 21.90 -5.75 -15.81
N ALA A 114 22.70 -4.84 -16.37
CA ALA A 114 24.10 -4.65 -15.99
C ALA A 114 24.24 -4.29 -14.50
N LYS A 115 23.41 -3.35 -14.01
CA LYS A 115 23.37 -2.96 -12.59
C LYS A 115 23.07 -4.13 -11.67
N LEU A 116 22.08 -4.96 -12.02
CA LEU A 116 21.68 -6.12 -11.22
C LEU A 116 22.71 -7.25 -11.27
N LYS A 117 23.37 -7.46 -12.42
CA LYS A 117 24.52 -8.36 -12.53
C LYS A 117 25.67 -7.91 -11.62
N ALA A 118 26.01 -6.61 -11.63
CA ALA A 118 27.03 -6.03 -10.75
C ALA A 118 26.67 -6.16 -9.26
N ALA A 119 25.39 -6.07 -8.90
CA ALA A 119 24.89 -6.31 -7.55
C ALA A 119 24.82 -7.80 -7.16
N GLY A 120 25.34 -8.70 -7.99
CA GLY A 120 25.35 -10.14 -7.77
C GLY A 120 23.96 -10.80 -7.90
N GLN A 121 23.02 -10.18 -8.61
CA GLN A 121 21.67 -10.70 -8.87
C GLN A 121 21.48 -11.10 -10.35
N GLY A 122 22.57 -11.50 -11.02
CA GLY A 122 22.57 -11.83 -12.45
C GLY A 122 21.71 -13.04 -12.81
N HIS A 123 21.49 -13.96 -11.87
CA HIS A 123 20.70 -15.19 -12.04
C HIS A 123 19.24 -14.89 -12.41
N LEU A 124 18.74 -13.69 -12.10
CA LEU A 124 17.40 -13.26 -12.50
C LEU A 124 17.19 -13.24 -14.02
N PHE A 125 18.28 -13.15 -14.78
CA PHE A 125 18.29 -13.12 -16.24
C PHE A 125 18.76 -14.44 -16.85
N ASP A 126 18.93 -15.49 -16.05
CA ASP A 126 19.15 -16.83 -16.58
C ASP A 126 17.95 -17.22 -17.43
N PHE A 127 18.24 -17.80 -18.59
CA PHE A 127 17.23 -18.16 -19.61
C PHE A 127 16.36 -16.98 -20.07
N TRP A 128 16.88 -15.74 -20.06
CA TRP A 128 16.14 -14.53 -20.49
C TRP A 128 15.45 -14.71 -21.84
N GLU A 129 16.17 -15.29 -22.82
CA GLU A 129 15.64 -15.47 -24.17
C GLU A 129 14.52 -16.52 -24.26
N ALA A 130 14.42 -17.43 -23.30
CA ALA A 130 13.34 -18.41 -23.24
C ALA A 130 12.04 -17.84 -22.62
N ARG A 131 12.09 -16.66 -22.00
CA ARG A 131 10.92 -16.04 -21.36
C ARG A 131 9.98 -15.41 -22.38
N THR A 132 8.69 -15.51 -22.10
CA THR A 132 7.65 -14.78 -22.85
C THR A 132 7.80 -13.26 -22.68
N GLU A 133 7.30 -12.48 -23.64
CA GLU A 133 7.30 -11.01 -23.57
C GLU A 133 6.65 -10.51 -22.26
N LEU A 134 5.53 -11.12 -21.84
CA LEU A 134 4.82 -10.77 -20.60
C LEU A 134 5.67 -11.00 -19.35
N GLN A 135 6.41 -12.12 -19.28
CA GLN A 135 7.29 -12.42 -18.15
C GLN A 135 8.48 -11.46 -18.10
N ARG A 136 9.05 -11.10 -19.26
CA ARG A 136 10.14 -10.12 -19.34
C ARG A 136 9.66 -8.74 -18.88
N GLU A 137 8.53 -8.27 -19.41
CA GLU A 137 7.91 -7.00 -19.00
C GLU A 137 7.67 -6.95 -17.50
N LYS A 138 7.09 -8.02 -16.93
CA LYS A 138 6.79 -8.10 -15.50
C LYS A 138 8.05 -8.04 -14.64
N LEU A 139 9.09 -8.80 -14.98
CA LEU A 139 10.35 -8.74 -14.24
C LEU A 139 10.97 -7.35 -14.29
N ILE A 140 11.02 -6.73 -15.48
CA ILE A 140 11.58 -5.38 -15.63
C ILE A 140 10.78 -4.35 -14.83
N GLU A 141 9.45 -4.43 -14.81
CA GLU A 141 8.62 -3.55 -13.97
C GLU A 141 8.89 -3.73 -12.47
N ASP A 142 9.08 -4.97 -12.02
CA ASP A 142 9.41 -5.27 -10.63
C ASP A 142 10.80 -4.75 -10.26
N LEU A 143 11.79 -4.93 -11.14
CA LEU A 143 13.18 -4.51 -10.93
C LEU A 143 13.37 -2.99 -11.00
N LYS A 144 12.59 -2.28 -11.83
CA LYS A 144 12.58 -0.81 -11.85
C LYS A 144 12.14 -0.20 -10.52
N LYS A 145 11.30 -0.91 -9.76
CA LYS A 145 10.79 -0.49 -8.44
C LYS A 145 11.63 -1.02 -7.29
N LEU A 146 12.62 -1.87 -7.56
CA LEU A 146 13.45 -2.49 -6.54
C LEU A 146 14.51 -1.50 -6.06
N ASP A 147 14.50 -1.23 -4.76
CA ASP A 147 15.61 -0.56 -4.09
C ASP A 147 16.66 -1.61 -3.69
N LEU A 148 17.86 -1.52 -4.29
CA LEU A 148 18.95 -2.46 -4.00
C LEU A 148 19.51 -2.30 -2.58
N SER A 149 19.34 -1.13 -1.95
CA SER A 149 19.75 -0.96 -0.54
C SER A 149 18.99 -1.91 0.38
N VAL A 150 17.69 -2.11 0.12
CA VAL A 150 16.84 -3.09 0.82
C VAL A 150 17.41 -4.49 0.71
N VAL A 151 17.84 -4.88 -0.50
CA VAL A 151 18.43 -6.21 -0.73
C VAL A 151 19.70 -6.38 0.10
N ASN A 152 20.53 -5.34 0.18
CA ASN A 152 21.76 -5.37 0.99
C ASN A 152 21.44 -5.42 2.48
N THR A 153 20.45 -4.68 2.97
CA THR A 153 20.00 -4.73 4.37
C THR A 153 19.45 -6.12 4.73
N LEU A 154 18.64 -6.71 3.86
CA LEU A 154 18.11 -8.06 4.06
C LEU A 154 19.21 -9.12 4.05
N LYS A 155 20.22 -9.00 3.17
CA LYS A 155 21.42 -9.84 3.19
C LYS A 155 22.16 -9.71 4.51
N ALA A 156 22.46 -8.49 4.95
CA ALA A 156 23.15 -8.24 6.19
C ALA A 156 22.40 -8.84 7.40
N LYS A 157 21.06 -8.75 7.44
CA LYS A 157 20.23 -9.39 8.48
C LYS A 157 20.29 -10.93 8.44
N LEU A 158 20.46 -11.51 7.25
CA LEU A 158 20.55 -12.95 7.07
C LEU A 158 21.93 -13.49 7.48
N ASP A 159 22.97 -12.70 7.23
CA ASP A 159 24.36 -12.96 7.63
C ASP A 159 24.56 -12.71 9.14
N SER A 160 23.85 -11.74 9.73
CA SER A 160 23.95 -11.35 11.15
C SER A 160 23.27 -12.34 12.11
N LYS A 161 23.31 -13.65 11.85
CA LYS A 161 22.89 -14.70 12.78
C LYS A 161 23.73 -14.79 14.06
N GLU A 162 24.53 -13.77 14.38
CA GLU A 162 25.19 -13.67 15.67
C GLU A 162 24.17 -13.27 16.74
N LYS A 163 24.00 -14.15 17.73
CA LYS A 163 23.39 -13.79 19.01
C LYS A 163 24.30 -12.76 19.67
N THR A 164 24.14 -11.48 19.34
CA THR A 164 24.65 -10.40 20.18
C THR A 164 24.04 -10.57 21.57
N ASN A 165 24.84 -10.39 22.64
CA ASN A 165 24.34 -10.30 24.01
C ASN A 165 23.36 -9.12 24.09
N THR A 166 22.10 -9.41 23.80
CA THR A 166 21.05 -8.41 23.71
C THR A 166 20.50 -8.21 25.10
N VAL A 167 20.60 -7.00 25.61
CA VAL A 167 20.11 -6.66 26.95
C VAL A 167 18.66 -6.22 26.81
N PHE A 168 17.78 -6.89 27.53
CA PHE A 168 16.36 -6.60 27.59
C PHE A 168 16.00 -5.99 28.94
N GLU A 169 15.28 -4.88 28.92
CA GLU A 169 14.76 -4.23 30.13
C GLU A 169 13.28 -3.88 29.94
N PRO A 170 12.44 -3.93 30.98
CA PRO A 170 11.04 -3.53 30.86
C PRO A 170 10.93 -2.01 30.70
N ALA A 171 9.97 -1.55 29.90
CA ALA A 171 9.72 -0.13 29.74
C ALA A 171 9.00 0.44 30.96
N SER A 172 9.26 1.72 31.25
CA SER A 172 8.44 2.49 32.18
C SER A 172 7.02 2.63 31.65
N TYR A 173 6.02 2.59 32.52
CA TYR A 173 4.61 2.72 32.15
C TYR A 173 3.82 3.51 33.18
N ILE A 174 2.71 4.09 32.73
CA ILE A 174 1.74 4.78 33.59
C ILE A 174 0.62 3.79 33.93
N PRO A 175 0.45 3.38 35.21
CA PRO A 175 -0.60 2.44 35.60
C PRO A 175 -2.00 3.03 35.40
N LEU A 176 -2.95 2.20 34.95
CA LEU A 176 -4.35 2.61 34.76
C LEU A 176 -4.95 3.22 36.04
N SER A 177 -4.68 2.60 37.20
CA SER A 177 -5.18 3.08 38.50
C SER A 177 -4.73 4.50 38.85
N LYS A 178 -3.53 4.91 38.41
CA LYS A 178 -3.03 6.28 38.61
C LYS A 178 -3.56 7.27 37.58
N SER A 179 -3.99 6.76 36.42
CA SER A 179 -4.40 7.58 35.28
C SER A 179 -5.86 8.00 35.32
N MET A 180 -6.76 7.18 35.88
CA MET A 180 -8.21 7.40 35.79
C MET A 180 -8.70 8.64 36.56
N GLU A 181 -7.91 9.13 37.51
CA GLU A 181 -8.23 10.29 38.33
C GLU A 181 -7.63 11.60 37.77
N ASP A 182 -6.75 11.52 36.77
CA ASP A 182 -6.06 12.69 36.19
C ASP A 182 -6.97 13.43 35.20
N ARG A 183 -7.89 14.22 35.76
CA ARG A 183 -8.89 15.01 35.01
C ARG A 183 -8.27 16.04 34.08
N ASP A 184 -7.13 16.65 34.46
CA ASP A 184 -6.45 17.64 33.64
C ASP A 184 -5.87 16.99 32.38
N THR A 185 -5.28 15.80 32.52
CA THR A 185 -4.75 15.04 31.39
C THR A 185 -5.87 14.52 30.49
N LEU A 186 -6.97 14.05 31.07
CA LEU A 186 -8.16 13.71 30.29
C LEU A 186 -8.64 14.92 29.45
N LYS A 187 -8.80 16.08 30.10
CA LYS A 187 -9.26 17.31 29.46
C LYS A 187 -8.33 17.77 28.34
N LEU A 188 -7.01 17.70 28.55
CA LEU A 188 -6.00 17.99 27.53
C LEU A 188 -6.21 17.14 26.26
N GLY A 189 -6.47 15.84 26.41
CA GLY A 189 -6.74 14.96 25.28
C GLY A 189 -8.08 15.23 24.60
N GLU A 190 -9.13 15.50 25.36
CA GLU A 190 -10.45 15.88 24.82
C GLU A 190 -10.36 17.18 23.99
N ASP A 191 -9.67 18.19 24.51
CA ASP A 191 -9.47 19.48 23.84
C ASP A 191 -8.67 19.30 22.55
N PHE A 192 -7.64 18.45 22.57
CA PHE A 192 -6.86 18.15 21.37
C PHE A 192 -7.69 17.40 20.32
N ILE A 193 -8.51 16.42 20.70
CA ILE A 193 -9.41 15.74 19.75
C ILE A 193 -10.38 16.75 19.14
N THR A 194 -10.97 17.62 19.97
CA THR A 194 -11.92 18.67 19.56
C THR A 194 -11.28 19.70 18.63
N SER A 195 -9.96 19.89 18.70
CA SER A 195 -9.24 20.76 17.76
C SER A 195 -9.20 20.23 16.31
N GLY A 196 -9.63 18.98 16.07
CA GLY A 196 -9.69 18.38 14.73
C GLY A 196 -8.36 17.87 14.20
N LYS A 197 -7.32 17.81 15.04
CA LYS A 197 -5.94 17.46 14.66
C LYS A 197 -5.60 15.97 14.80
N THR A 198 -6.61 15.10 14.88
CA THR A 198 -6.41 13.65 15.10
C THR A 198 -6.93 12.83 13.93
N ALA A 199 -6.28 11.70 13.63
CA ALA A 199 -6.74 10.72 12.65
C ALA A 199 -6.73 9.29 13.22
N PHE A 200 -7.54 8.41 12.63
CA PHE A 200 -7.50 6.98 12.90
C PHE A 200 -6.69 6.27 11.83
N LEU A 201 -5.87 5.30 12.22
CA LEU A 201 -5.18 4.41 11.29
C LEU A 201 -5.41 2.96 11.70
N THR A 202 -6.14 2.24 10.85
CA THR A 202 -6.34 0.80 11.01
C THR A 202 -5.44 0.01 10.07
N VAL A 203 -4.65 -0.90 10.62
CA VAL A 203 -3.88 -1.86 9.84
C VAL A 203 -4.74 -3.10 9.57
N ALA A 204 -5.16 -3.24 8.32
CA ALA A 204 -6.06 -4.29 7.81
C ALA A 204 -5.42 -5.09 6.67
N GLY A 205 -4.10 -5.30 6.71
CA GLY A 205 -3.37 -6.12 5.73
C GLY A 205 -3.64 -7.63 5.83
N GLY A 206 -4.17 -8.09 6.97
CA GLY A 206 -4.40 -9.50 7.25
C GLY A 206 -5.64 -10.11 6.56
N GLN A 207 -5.53 -11.40 6.23
CA GLN A 207 -6.64 -12.24 5.77
C GLN A 207 -7.32 -12.93 6.96
N GLY A 208 -8.60 -13.23 6.82
CA GLY A 208 -9.41 -13.95 7.81
C GLY A 208 -9.20 -15.47 7.84
N SER A 209 -8.18 -16.02 7.18
CA SER A 209 -8.03 -17.46 6.95
C SER A 209 -8.01 -18.30 8.24
N ARG A 210 -7.36 -17.80 9.31
CA ARG A 210 -7.37 -18.45 10.65
C ARG A 210 -8.74 -18.48 11.33
N LEU A 211 -9.68 -17.66 10.86
CA LEU A 211 -11.07 -17.64 11.32
C LEU A 211 -11.98 -18.53 10.45
N GLY A 212 -11.41 -19.27 9.49
CA GLY A 212 -12.19 -20.03 8.50
C GLY A 212 -12.92 -19.14 7.49
N TYR A 213 -12.49 -17.89 7.33
CA TYR A 213 -13.08 -16.93 6.40
C TYR A 213 -12.07 -16.57 5.29
N GLU A 214 -12.45 -16.84 4.04
CA GLU A 214 -11.69 -16.42 2.87
C GLU A 214 -12.08 -14.99 2.49
N GLY A 215 -11.34 -14.04 3.02
CA GLY A 215 -11.52 -12.63 2.73
C GLY A 215 -10.83 -11.69 3.72
N PRO A 216 -10.93 -10.37 3.51
CA PRO A 216 -10.33 -9.36 4.35
C PRO A 216 -10.88 -9.48 5.77
N LYS A 217 -9.98 -9.60 6.77
CA LYS A 217 -10.39 -9.84 8.16
C LYS A 217 -11.40 -8.79 8.66
N GLY A 218 -11.26 -7.53 8.24
CA GLY A 218 -12.15 -6.44 8.64
C GLY A 218 -13.62 -6.59 8.20
N ILE A 219 -13.92 -7.42 7.19
CA ILE A 219 -15.29 -7.69 6.71
C ILE A 219 -15.98 -8.75 7.57
N PHE A 220 -15.22 -9.53 8.34
CA PHE A 220 -15.75 -10.61 9.15
C PHE A 220 -16.76 -10.11 10.19
N GLY A 221 -17.97 -10.66 10.15
CA GLY A 221 -19.08 -10.33 11.05
C GLY A 221 -18.87 -10.92 12.44
N ILE A 222 -18.66 -10.07 13.45
CA ILE A 222 -18.33 -10.53 14.81
C ILE A 222 -19.44 -10.31 15.83
N SER A 223 -20.38 -9.38 15.60
CA SER A 223 -21.41 -9.14 16.60
C SER A 223 -22.50 -10.22 16.55
N PRO A 224 -22.93 -10.81 17.68
CA PRO A 224 -23.81 -11.97 17.67
C PRO A 224 -25.16 -11.73 16.98
N VAL A 225 -25.73 -10.53 17.18
CA VAL A 225 -27.08 -10.17 16.72
C VAL A 225 -27.04 -9.48 15.36
N ARG A 226 -26.32 -8.36 15.25
CA ARG A 226 -26.29 -7.55 14.02
C ARG A 226 -25.40 -8.14 12.93
N LYS A 227 -24.55 -9.11 13.28
CA LYS A 227 -23.48 -9.64 12.41
C LYS A 227 -22.61 -8.51 11.85
N ALA A 228 -22.47 -7.43 12.61
CA ALA A 228 -21.68 -6.27 12.24
C ALA A 228 -20.23 -6.68 12.04
N SER A 229 -19.64 -6.22 10.95
CA SER A 229 -18.24 -6.47 10.64
C SER A 229 -17.32 -5.69 11.58
N LEU A 230 -16.06 -6.11 11.66
CA LEU A 230 -15.03 -5.35 12.37
C LEU A 230 -14.95 -3.90 11.86
N PHE A 231 -14.97 -3.70 10.54
CA PHE A 231 -15.01 -2.35 9.95
C PHE A 231 -16.25 -1.56 10.36
N GLN A 232 -17.42 -2.20 10.40
CA GLN A 232 -18.64 -1.52 10.84
C GLN A 232 -18.52 -1.06 12.31
N ILE A 233 -17.96 -1.89 13.19
CA ILE A 233 -17.76 -1.54 14.60
C ILE A 233 -16.82 -0.34 14.74
N PHE A 234 -15.73 -0.30 13.98
CA PHE A 234 -14.81 0.84 13.99
C PHE A 234 -15.44 2.11 13.41
N ALA A 235 -16.20 1.99 12.32
CA ALA A 235 -16.91 3.11 11.72
C ALA A 235 -17.95 3.71 12.68
N GLU A 236 -18.69 2.87 13.40
CA GLU A 236 -19.69 3.32 14.38
C GLU A 236 -19.05 4.01 15.59
N LYS A 237 -17.88 3.54 16.05
CA LYS A 237 -17.07 4.23 17.07
C LYS A 237 -16.60 5.60 16.58
N LEU A 238 -16.11 5.67 15.35
CA LEU A 238 -15.67 6.92 14.73
C LEU A 238 -16.83 7.92 14.58
N LEU A 239 -18.00 7.46 14.12
CA LEU A 239 -19.20 8.28 14.03
C LEU A 239 -19.67 8.78 15.40
N ALA A 240 -19.57 7.94 16.44
CA ALA A 240 -19.87 8.35 17.81
C ALA A 240 -18.88 9.40 18.31
N ALA A 241 -17.58 9.22 18.04
CA ALA A 241 -16.54 10.20 18.38
C ALA A 241 -16.76 11.53 17.67
N ASN A 242 -17.06 11.51 16.37
CA ASN A 242 -17.34 12.71 15.58
C ASN A 242 -18.52 13.51 16.16
N ARG A 243 -19.57 12.83 16.64
CA ARG A 243 -20.69 13.49 17.33
C ARG A 243 -20.30 14.04 18.71
N LEU A 244 -19.58 13.24 19.49
CA LEU A 244 -19.20 13.60 20.86
C LEU A 244 -18.29 14.83 20.89
N TYR A 245 -17.29 14.88 20.01
CA TYR A 245 -16.30 15.94 19.95
C TYR A 245 -16.61 17.02 18.90
N SER A 246 -17.72 16.88 18.15
CA SER A 246 -18.12 17.80 17.07
C SER A 246 -17.02 18.04 16.03
N VAL A 247 -16.33 16.97 15.62
CA VAL A 247 -15.22 16.99 14.65
C VAL A 247 -15.38 15.91 13.59
N GLU A 248 -14.62 16.02 12.50
CA GLU A 248 -14.54 15.01 11.45
C GLU A 248 -13.15 14.37 11.45
N ILE A 249 -13.01 13.26 12.17
CA ILE A 249 -11.75 12.52 12.28
C ILE A 249 -11.54 11.69 11.01
N PRO A 250 -10.44 11.90 10.24
CA PRO A 250 -10.14 11.07 9.07
C PRO A 250 -9.81 9.63 9.46
N TRP A 251 -10.20 8.68 8.61
CA TRP A 251 -9.90 7.26 8.79
C TRP A 251 -9.01 6.72 7.69
N LEU A 252 -7.76 6.43 8.05
CA LEU A 252 -6.78 5.77 7.22
C LEU A 252 -6.88 4.24 7.39
N ILE A 253 -6.95 3.52 6.28
CA ILE A 253 -7.06 2.06 6.27
C ILE A 253 -5.93 1.50 5.41
N MET A 254 -4.96 0.86 6.06
CA MET A 254 -3.89 0.14 5.36
C MET A 254 -4.37 -1.26 4.99
N THR A 255 -4.28 -1.62 3.71
CA THR A 255 -4.62 -2.96 3.22
C THR A 255 -3.40 -3.65 2.61
N SER A 256 -3.51 -4.93 2.27
CA SER A 256 -2.58 -5.62 1.38
C SER A 256 -2.97 -5.43 -0.10
N LEU A 257 -2.10 -5.83 -1.03
CA LEU A 257 -2.48 -5.92 -2.44
C LEU A 257 -3.64 -6.90 -2.65
N ALA A 258 -3.66 -7.99 -1.89
CA ALA A 258 -4.62 -9.08 -2.06
C ALA A 258 -6.04 -8.69 -1.63
N ASN A 259 -6.20 -7.83 -0.62
CA ASN A 259 -7.51 -7.45 -0.08
C ASN A 259 -7.96 -6.02 -0.39
N TYR A 260 -7.16 -5.21 -1.11
CA TYR A 260 -7.46 -3.80 -1.34
C TYR A 260 -8.81 -3.58 -2.04
N TYR A 261 -9.02 -4.20 -3.21
CA TYR A 261 -10.22 -3.94 -4.01
C TYR A 261 -11.49 -4.44 -3.31
N GLU A 262 -11.43 -5.63 -2.72
CA GLU A 262 -12.55 -6.19 -1.95
C GLU A 262 -12.92 -5.31 -0.75
N THR A 263 -11.92 -4.79 -0.03
CA THR A 263 -12.14 -3.85 1.07
C THR A 263 -12.82 -2.56 0.58
N VAL A 264 -12.29 -1.95 -0.47
CA VAL A 264 -12.84 -0.70 -1.03
C VAL A 264 -14.28 -0.91 -1.52
N ASP A 265 -14.54 -2.00 -2.22
CA ASP A 265 -15.88 -2.29 -2.77
C ASP A 265 -16.88 -2.63 -1.66
N TYR A 266 -16.43 -3.27 -0.58
CA TYR A 266 -17.25 -3.47 0.61
C TYR A 266 -17.65 -2.14 1.27
N PHE A 267 -16.72 -1.21 1.43
CA PHE A 267 -17.03 0.12 1.97
C PHE A 267 -18.03 0.87 1.09
N LYS A 268 -17.88 0.84 -0.24
CA LYS A 268 -18.85 1.44 -1.16
C LYS A 268 -20.23 0.79 -1.03
N LYS A 269 -20.29 -0.55 -0.99
CA LYS A 269 -21.54 -1.30 -0.82
C LYS A 269 -22.26 -0.92 0.48
N MET A 270 -21.51 -0.65 1.54
CA MET A 270 -22.04 -0.23 2.84
C MET A 270 -22.21 1.30 2.96
N ASN A 271 -22.11 2.04 1.85
CA ASN A 271 -22.18 3.51 1.82
C ASN A 271 -21.24 4.16 2.87
N PHE A 272 -20.00 3.66 2.95
CA PHE A 272 -18.97 4.06 3.92
C PHE A 272 -19.46 4.04 5.37
N PHE A 273 -20.45 3.20 5.68
CA PHE A 273 -21.09 3.10 7.00
C PHE A 273 -21.68 4.42 7.52
N GLY A 274 -21.94 5.39 6.64
CA GLY A 274 -22.39 6.74 7.01
C GLY A 274 -21.26 7.76 7.20
N LEU A 275 -20.00 7.36 7.07
CA LEU A 275 -18.87 8.30 7.01
C LEU A 275 -18.81 9.00 5.64
N LYS A 276 -18.19 10.18 5.60
CA LYS A 276 -17.92 10.87 4.34
C LYS A 276 -16.80 10.13 3.59
N SER A 277 -17.06 9.73 2.36
CA SER A 277 -16.10 8.95 1.56
C SER A 277 -14.75 9.66 1.35
N LYS A 278 -14.74 11.00 1.35
CA LYS A 278 -13.51 11.81 1.21
C LYS A 278 -12.59 11.74 2.44
N ASP A 279 -13.14 11.35 3.59
CA ASP A 279 -12.42 11.29 4.87
C ASP A 279 -12.05 9.83 5.23
N VAL A 280 -12.30 8.87 4.32
CA VAL A 280 -11.85 7.48 4.43
C VAL A 280 -10.81 7.19 3.34
N ILE A 281 -9.57 6.97 3.75
CA ILE A 281 -8.40 6.90 2.87
C ILE A 281 -7.83 5.49 2.90
N PHE A 282 -7.85 4.83 1.75
CA PHE A 282 -7.28 3.50 1.58
C PHE A 282 -5.89 3.59 0.97
N PHE A 283 -4.92 2.96 1.61
CA PHE A 283 -3.58 2.82 1.08
C PHE A 283 -3.08 1.39 1.27
N ARG A 284 -2.05 1.00 0.51
CA ARG A 284 -1.58 -0.38 0.43
C ARG A 284 -0.22 -0.49 1.09
N GLN A 285 -0.04 -1.51 1.93
CA GLN A 285 1.27 -1.87 2.45
C GLN A 285 2.19 -2.30 1.29
N GLY A 286 3.47 -2.00 1.46
CA GLY A 286 4.51 -2.43 0.53
C GLY A 286 4.68 -3.94 0.50
N MET A 287 5.41 -4.42 -0.49
CA MET A 287 5.90 -5.79 -0.53
C MET A 287 7.42 -5.79 -0.62
N LEU A 288 8.06 -6.63 0.18
CA LEU A 288 9.50 -6.84 0.14
C LEU A 288 9.82 -8.04 -0.74
N PRO A 289 10.90 -7.98 -1.53
CA PRO A 289 11.39 -9.16 -2.24
C PRO A 289 11.88 -10.21 -1.25
N SER A 290 11.71 -11.48 -1.60
CA SER A 290 12.27 -12.58 -0.82
C SER A 290 13.67 -12.92 -1.30
N LEU A 291 14.53 -13.34 -0.38
CA LEU A 291 15.87 -13.81 -0.66
C LEU A 291 15.99 -15.31 -0.36
N TYR A 292 16.74 -16.02 -1.19
CA TYR A 292 17.31 -17.31 -0.82
C TYR A 292 18.35 -17.12 0.31
N PRO A 293 18.71 -18.18 1.05
CA PRO A 293 19.74 -18.12 2.10
C PRO A 293 21.10 -17.58 1.63
N GLU A 294 21.41 -17.62 0.34
CA GLU A 294 22.64 -17.07 -0.24
C GLU A 294 22.50 -15.57 -0.60
N GLY A 295 21.40 -14.93 -0.19
CA GLY A 295 21.11 -13.53 -0.48
C GLY A 295 20.61 -13.24 -1.90
N LYS A 296 20.24 -14.26 -2.66
CA LYS A 296 19.77 -14.13 -4.05
C LYS A 296 18.27 -13.84 -4.10
N LEU A 297 17.83 -12.91 -4.95
CA LEU A 297 16.42 -12.60 -5.16
C LEU A 297 15.65 -13.82 -5.70
N VAL A 298 14.47 -14.08 -5.14
CA VAL A 298 13.62 -15.21 -5.55
C VAL A 298 12.72 -14.79 -6.72
N LEU A 299 12.66 -15.61 -7.77
CA LEU A 299 11.72 -15.45 -8.87
C LEU A 299 10.39 -16.14 -8.55
N SER A 300 9.29 -15.51 -8.96
CA SER A 300 7.97 -16.10 -8.92
C SER A 300 7.70 -16.91 -10.19
N ALA A 301 6.83 -17.93 -10.10
CA ALA A 301 6.44 -18.78 -11.24
C ALA A 301 5.79 -17.98 -12.39
N ASP A 302 5.21 -16.81 -12.09
CA ASP A 302 4.62 -15.91 -13.07
C ASP A 302 5.63 -14.99 -13.78
N GLY A 303 6.93 -15.17 -13.50
CA GLY A 303 8.04 -14.46 -14.15
C GLY A 303 8.48 -13.16 -13.47
N GLY A 304 7.78 -12.69 -12.43
CA GLY A 304 8.19 -11.54 -11.64
C GLY A 304 9.11 -11.89 -10.46
N LEU A 305 9.30 -10.94 -9.54
CA LEU A 305 9.95 -11.23 -8.26
C LEU A 305 8.94 -11.86 -7.28
N PHE A 306 9.38 -12.86 -6.53
CA PHE A 306 8.61 -13.39 -5.41
C PHE A 306 8.74 -12.44 -4.22
N LYS A 307 7.60 -11.90 -3.78
CA LYS A 307 7.54 -10.85 -2.76
C LYS A 307 6.61 -11.26 -1.63
N ASN A 308 6.91 -10.81 -0.41
CA ASN A 308 6.07 -10.99 0.77
C ASN A 308 5.62 -9.63 1.32
N PRO A 309 4.47 -9.57 2.01
CA PRO A 309 4.10 -8.40 2.80
C PRO A 309 5.21 -8.01 3.77
N ASN A 310 5.49 -6.72 3.92
CA ASN A 310 6.54 -6.23 4.82
C ASN A 310 6.11 -6.10 6.30
N GLY A 311 5.06 -6.83 6.70
CA GLY A 311 4.50 -6.79 8.04
C GLY A 311 3.82 -5.46 8.40
N HIS A 312 3.31 -5.38 9.63
CA HIS A 312 2.66 -4.16 10.13
C HIS A 312 3.63 -2.97 10.29
N GLY A 313 4.93 -3.25 10.50
CA GLY A 313 5.98 -2.22 10.51
C GLY A 313 6.14 -1.49 9.17
N GLY A 314 5.65 -2.07 8.08
CA GLY A 314 5.58 -1.44 6.77
C GLY A 314 4.65 -0.23 6.67
N VAL A 315 3.89 0.08 7.72
CA VAL A 315 2.93 1.20 7.74
C VAL A 315 3.58 2.55 7.47
N ILE A 316 4.77 2.81 8.04
CA ILE A 316 5.44 4.10 7.94
C ILE A 316 5.80 4.37 6.47
N LYS A 317 6.46 3.39 5.83
CA LYS A 317 6.80 3.43 4.41
C LYS A 317 5.55 3.52 3.52
N ALA A 318 4.50 2.78 3.85
CA ALA A 318 3.25 2.78 3.10
C ALA A 318 2.50 4.12 3.18
N LEU A 319 2.53 4.79 4.34
CA LEU A 319 1.97 6.14 4.50
C LEU A 319 2.70 7.15 3.61
N HIS A 320 4.03 7.08 3.59
CA HIS A 320 4.86 7.93 2.74
C HIS A 320 4.62 7.67 1.25
N ASP A 321 4.79 6.43 0.80
CA ASP A 321 4.75 6.07 -0.63
C ASP A 321 3.37 6.24 -1.27
N SER A 322 2.31 6.26 -0.45
CA SER A 322 0.94 6.52 -0.90
C SER A 322 0.58 8.01 -0.97
N GLY A 323 1.45 8.90 -0.46
CA GLY A 323 1.12 10.32 -0.28
C GLY A 323 0.15 10.59 0.88
N THR A 324 -0.10 9.59 1.75
CA THR A 324 -1.03 9.75 2.88
C THR A 324 -0.48 10.70 3.95
N ILE A 325 0.85 10.77 4.11
CA ILE A 325 1.49 11.77 5.00
C ILE A 325 1.21 13.20 4.52
N ASP A 326 1.24 13.43 3.21
CA ASP A 326 0.95 14.75 2.63
C ASP A 326 -0.51 15.13 2.87
N PHE A 327 -1.44 14.18 2.65
CA PHE A 327 -2.86 14.36 2.99
C PHE A 327 -3.07 14.73 4.46
N LEU A 328 -2.41 14.03 5.40
CA LEU A 328 -2.49 14.34 6.83
C LEU A 328 -1.99 15.76 7.13
N THR A 329 -0.91 16.17 6.46
CA THR A 329 -0.33 17.51 6.59
C THR A 329 -1.27 18.58 6.08
N GLU A 330 -1.84 18.39 4.89
CA GLU A 330 -2.81 19.31 4.28
C GLU A 330 -4.08 19.45 5.15
N LYS A 331 -4.46 18.39 5.85
CA LYS A 331 -5.59 18.36 6.79
C LYS A 331 -5.28 18.93 8.16
N GLY A 332 -4.02 19.29 8.45
CA GLY A 332 -3.61 19.78 9.76
C GLY A 332 -3.69 18.71 10.86
N ILE A 333 -3.49 17.44 10.50
CA ILE A 333 -3.44 16.34 11.48
C ILE A 333 -2.05 16.28 12.09
N ASP A 334 -2.01 16.26 13.42
CA ASP A 334 -0.79 16.18 14.21
C ASP A 334 -0.61 14.78 14.81
N GLU A 335 -1.69 14.10 15.22
CA GLU A 335 -1.64 12.82 15.94
C GLU A 335 -2.49 11.72 15.31
N ILE A 336 -1.93 10.51 15.21
CA ILE A 336 -2.61 9.33 14.64
C ILE A 336 -2.84 8.27 15.71
N PHE A 337 -4.10 7.90 15.93
CA PHE A 337 -4.46 6.69 16.67
C PHE A 337 -4.30 5.47 15.78
N TYR A 338 -3.24 4.71 16.01
CA TYR A 338 -2.92 3.48 15.29
C TYR A 338 -3.47 2.24 16.01
N PHE A 339 -4.06 1.31 15.27
CA PHE A 339 -4.49 0.00 15.80
C PHE A 339 -4.62 -1.10 14.73
N GLN A 340 -4.60 -2.36 15.17
CA GLN A 340 -4.86 -3.52 14.31
C GLN A 340 -6.36 -3.76 14.12
N VAL A 341 -6.74 -4.25 12.93
CA VAL A 341 -8.14 -4.54 12.58
C VAL A 341 -8.79 -5.62 13.47
N ASP A 342 -8.01 -6.43 14.17
CA ASP A 342 -8.49 -7.58 14.91
C ASP A 342 -8.76 -7.35 16.39
N ASN A 343 -8.62 -6.11 16.85
CA ASN A 343 -9.02 -5.70 18.17
C ASN A 343 -10.38 -4.97 18.12
N PRO A 344 -11.53 -5.68 18.20
CA PRO A 344 -12.84 -5.03 18.20
C PRO A 344 -13.09 -4.17 19.44
N LEU A 345 -12.33 -4.39 20.52
CA LEU A 345 -12.45 -3.68 21.79
C LEU A 345 -11.56 -2.43 21.86
N VAL A 346 -10.83 -2.12 20.79
CA VAL A 346 -9.97 -0.91 20.74
C VAL A 346 -10.78 0.33 21.12
N TYR A 347 -10.27 1.08 22.09
CA TYR A 347 -10.87 2.33 22.55
C TYR A 347 -10.18 3.49 21.84
N VAL A 348 -10.84 4.05 20.82
CA VAL A 348 -10.37 5.17 20.00
C VAL A 348 -11.53 6.11 19.65
N PRO A 349 -11.32 7.45 19.68
CA PRO A 349 -10.14 8.08 20.26
C PRO A 349 -10.17 7.87 21.78
N ASP A 350 -8.99 7.64 22.37
CA ASP A 350 -8.86 7.60 23.83
C ASP A 350 -8.24 8.93 24.30
N PRO A 351 -9.05 9.84 24.88
CA PRO A 351 -8.56 11.15 25.30
C PRO A 351 -7.53 11.05 26.42
N LEU A 352 -7.66 10.10 27.35
CA LEU A 352 -6.69 9.98 28.45
C LEU A 352 -5.33 9.51 27.92
N PHE A 353 -5.34 8.53 27.02
CA PHE A 353 -4.12 8.07 26.35
C PHE A 353 -3.42 9.19 25.57
N LEU A 354 -4.20 9.98 24.82
CA LEU A 354 -3.68 11.15 24.10
C LEU A 354 -3.19 12.25 25.03
N GLY A 355 -3.90 12.51 26.13
CA GLY A 355 -3.48 13.46 27.13
C GLY A 355 -2.09 13.14 27.69
N PHE A 356 -1.83 11.88 28.06
CA PHE A 356 -0.50 11.48 28.53
C PHE A 356 0.57 11.59 27.46
N HIS A 357 0.22 11.28 26.20
CA HIS A 357 1.12 11.46 25.07
C HIS A 357 1.56 12.92 24.92
N LEU A 358 0.59 13.84 24.95
CA LEU A 358 0.82 15.28 24.84
C LEU A 358 1.56 15.86 26.05
N LYS A 359 1.12 15.51 27.28
CA LYS A 359 1.71 15.99 28.54
C LYS A 359 3.21 15.64 28.66
N ASN A 360 3.62 14.50 28.09
CA ASN A 360 5.01 14.07 28.09
C ASN A 360 5.81 14.51 26.85
N ASN A 361 5.23 15.30 25.94
CA ASN A 361 5.83 15.66 24.65
C ASN A 361 6.37 14.44 23.89
N SER A 362 5.60 13.35 23.90
CA SER A 362 6.00 12.09 23.26
C SER A 362 5.81 12.18 21.75
N GLU A 363 6.66 11.50 20.99
CA GLU A 363 6.52 11.39 19.53
C GLU A 363 5.83 10.09 19.11
N MET A 364 5.93 9.07 19.97
CA MET A 364 5.20 7.82 19.87
C MET A 364 4.86 7.35 21.28
N SER A 365 3.65 6.83 21.46
CA SER A 365 3.23 6.19 22.71
C SER A 365 2.54 4.87 22.42
N SER A 366 2.72 3.90 23.31
CA SER A 366 2.17 2.55 23.17
C SER A 366 1.24 2.24 24.33
N LYS A 367 0.06 1.72 24.01
CA LYS A 367 -0.85 1.17 25.03
C LYS A 367 -0.54 -0.31 25.22
N VAL A 368 -0.48 -0.72 26.48
CA VAL A 368 -0.14 -2.09 26.88
C VAL A 368 -1.22 -2.66 27.79
N VAL A 369 -1.29 -3.98 27.83
CA VAL A 369 -2.07 -4.71 28.82
C VAL A 369 -1.11 -5.52 29.69
N LYS A 370 -1.53 -5.80 30.92
CA LYS A 370 -0.76 -6.72 31.77
C LYS A 370 -0.85 -8.12 31.19
N LYS A 371 0.29 -8.76 30.92
CA LYS A 371 0.33 -10.18 30.53
C LYS A 371 -0.41 -11.04 31.56
N ALA A 372 -1.25 -11.94 31.10
CA ALA A 372 -2.03 -12.83 31.96
C ALA A 372 -1.15 -13.91 32.59
N TYR A 373 -0.18 -14.43 31.84
CA TYR A 373 0.78 -15.46 32.25
C TYR A 373 2.09 -15.34 31.45
N PRO A 374 3.21 -15.92 31.93
CA PRO A 374 4.53 -15.79 31.30
C PRO A 374 4.56 -16.12 29.80
N GLU A 375 3.92 -17.24 29.43
CA GLU A 375 3.97 -17.88 28.10
C GLU A 375 2.97 -17.28 27.10
N GLU A 376 2.22 -16.27 27.52
CA GLU A 376 1.28 -15.57 26.63
C GLU A 376 2.05 -15.03 25.41
N LYS A 377 1.59 -15.41 24.21
CA LYS A 377 2.23 -15.13 22.91
C LYS A 377 1.98 -13.69 22.45
N ILE A 378 2.42 -12.75 23.27
CA ILE A 378 2.36 -11.32 23.07
C ILE A 378 3.75 -10.74 23.36
N GLY A 379 4.24 -9.89 22.46
CA GLY A 379 5.48 -9.18 22.67
C GLY A 379 5.37 -8.20 23.84
N SER A 380 6.46 -7.96 24.55
CA SER A 380 6.53 -7.04 25.68
C SER A 380 7.16 -5.71 25.26
N ILE A 381 6.55 -4.58 25.62
CA ILE A 381 7.16 -3.26 25.43
C ILE A 381 8.31 -3.10 26.44
N GLY A 382 9.51 -2.84 25.91
CA GLY A 382 10.73 -2.77 26.69
C GLY A 382 11.81 -1.91 26.05
N LEU A 383 13.02 -2.01 26.58
CA LEU A 383 14.24 -1.51 26.00
C LEU A 383 15.06 -2.69 25.47
N ILE A 384 15.57 -2.56 24.26
CA ILE A 384 16.49 -3.48 23.59
C ILE A 384 17.80 -2.71 23.46
N ASN A 385 18.82 -3.11 24.23
CA ASN A 385 20.09 -2.39 24.32
C ASN A 385 19.89 -0.89 24.64
N GLY A 386 19.03 -0.59 25.61
CA GLY A 386 18.69 0.77 26.05
C GLY A 386 17.75 1.55 25.12
N LYS A 387 17.33 0.99 23.98
CA LYS A 387 16.42 1.65 23.03
C LYS A 387 15.00 1.08 23.12
N PRO A 388 13.93 1.91 23.13
CA PRO A 388 12.56 1.42 23.14
C PRO A 388 12.25 0.45 21.99
N GLY A 389 11.57 -0.65 22.29
CA GLY A 389 11.23 -1.67 21.31
C GLY A 389 10.17 -2.64 21.82
N VAL A 390 9.75 -3.53 20.93
CA VAL A 390 8.93 -4.70 21.26
C VAL A 390 9.87 -5.89 21.37
N ILE A 391 9.93 -6.50 22.55
CA ILE A 391 10.67 -7.72 22.81
C ILE A 391 9.74 -8.88 22.46
N GLU A 392 10.06 -9.66 21.42
CA GLU A 392 9.22 -10.78 21.02
C GLU A 392 9.30 -11.91 22.06
N TYR A 393 8.20 -12.64 22.22
CA TYR A 393 8.15 -13.75 23.19
C TYR A 393 9.15 -14.87 22.86
N SER A 394 9.58 -14.97 21.59
CA SER A 394 10.60 -15.91 21.12
C SER A 394 12.02 -15.52 21.48
N ASP A 395 12.25 -14.26 21.86
CA ASP A 395 13.58 -13.71 22.12
C ASP A 395 13.98 -13.84 23.60
N LEU A 396 13.00 -14.09 24.48
CA LEU A 396 13.22 -14.29 25.90
C LEU A 396 13.53 -15.77 26.19
N ASP A 397 14.61 -16.02 26.94
CA ASP A 397 14.84 -17.32 27.55
C ASP A 397 13.79 -17.60 28.65
N ARG A 398 13.72 -18.87 29.06
CA ARG A 398 12.70 -19.33 30.00
C ARG A 398 12.82 -18.67 31.37
N ASP A 399 14.03 -18.47 31.87
CA ASP A 399 14.20 -17.91 33.22
C ASP A 399 13.79 -16.44 33.22
N THR A 400 14.19 -15.69 32.19
CA THR A 400 13.78 -14.30 32.00
C THR A 400 12.27 -14.15 31.81
N MET A 401 11.63 -15.05 31.05
CA MET A 401 10.18 -15.06 30.83
C MET A 401 9.39 -15.24 32.14
N TYR A 402 9.87 -16.08 33.06
CA TYR A 402 9.22 -16.36 34.33
C TYR A 402 9.67 -15.43 35.47
N SER A 403 10.65 -14.57 35.23
CA SER A 403 11.16 -13.64 36.24
C SER A 403 10.07 -12.68 36.74
N ARG A 404 10.15 -12.38 38.05
CA ARG A 404 9.15 -11.56 38.75
C ARG A 404 9.81 -10.42 39.53
N ARG A 405 9.08 -9.33 39.68
CA ARG A 405 9.41 -8.23 40.59
C ARG A 405 9.10 -8.65 42.02
N LYS A 406 9.57 -7.84 42.98
CA LYS A 406 9.34 -8.07 44.42
C LYS A 406 7.85 -8.13 44.80
N ASP A 407 6.99 -7.47 44.04
CA ASP A 407 5.53 -7.47 44.23
C ASP A 407 4.82 -8.67 43.59
N GLY A 408 5.57 -9.64 43.05
CA GLY A 408 5.04 -10.84 42.40
C GLY A 408 4.58 -10.64 40.95
N THR A 409 4.60 -9.42 40.42
CA THR A 409 4.28 -9.16 39.01
C THR A 409 5.40 -9.67 38.09
N LEU A 410 5.06 -10.04 36.85
CA LEU A 410 6.08 -10.42 35.87
C LEU A 410 7.03 -9.26 35.63
N TYR A 411 8.33 -9.56 35.49
CA TYR A 411 9.33 -8.54 35.22
C TYR A 411 9.05 -7.83 33.89
N PHE A 412 8.74 -8.62 32.85
CA PHE A 412 8.21 -8.18 31.55
C PHE A 412 6.68 -8.35 31.50
N ALA A 413 5.95 -7.45 32.15
CA ALA A 413 4.49 -7.50 32.23
C ALA A 413 3.76 -6.72 31.12
N GLN A 414 4.46 -5.85 30.37
CA GLN A 414 3.86 -4.87 29.46
C GLN A 414 3.53 -5.47 28.08
N GLY A 415 2.47 -6.28 27.98
CA GLY A 415 2.03 -6.90 26.73
C GLY A 415 1.55 -5.86 25.70
N SER A 416 2.14 -5.89 24.50
CA SER A 416 1.81 -5.00 23.39
C SER A 416 0.53 -5.43 22.69
N ILE A 417 -0.50 -4.57 22.70
CA ILE A 417 -1.75 -4.78 21.95
C ILE A 417 -1.74 -4.07 20.59
N ALA A 418 -0.57 -3.61 20.13
CA ALA A 418 -0.38 -2.88 18.87
C ALA A 418 -1.34 -1.68 18.71
N VAL A 419 -1.58 -0.95 19.81
CA VAL A 419 -2.32 0.32 19.84
C VAL A 419 -1.35 1.42 20.18
N HIS A 420 -1.20 2.39 19.29
CA HIS A 420 -0.21 3.46 19.42
C HIS A 420 -0.82 4.83 19.14
N ILE A 421 -0.17 5.87 19.64
CA ILE A 421 -0.28 7.23 19.11
C ILE A 421 1.03 7.53 18.39
N LEU A 422 0.93 8.07 17.17
CA LEU A 422 2.06 8.42 16.33
C LEU A 422 1.94 9.89 15.92
N ASN A 423 2.96 10.67 16.25
CA ASN A 423 3.06 12.05 15.80
C ASN A 423 3.42 12.10 14.31
N VAL A 424 2.73 12.94 13.55
CA VAL A 424 2.92 13.04 12.09
C VAL A 424 4.31 13.59 11.73
N ASN A 425 4.86 14.52 12.51
CA ASN A 425 6.21 15.06 12.25
C ASN A 425 7.30 14.02 12.57
N PHE A 426 7.10 13.21 13.61
CA PHE A 426 7.95 12.05 13.88
C PHE A 426 7.97 11.10 12.67
N LEU A 427 6.80 10.74 12.12
CA LEU A 427 6.72 9.87 10.94
C LEU A 427 7.44 10.44 9.71
N LYS A 428 7.39 11.76 9.50
CA LYS A 428 8.14 12.44 8.43
C LYS A 428 9.64 12.33 8.64
N ARG A 429 10.12 12.56 9.87
CA ARG A 429 11.55 12.54 10.18
C ARG A 429 12.15 11.14 10.05
N ILE A 430 11.51 10.12 10.64
CA ILE A 430 12.04 8.75 10.59
C ILE A 430 12.10 8.19 9.17
N MET A 431 11.27 8.67 8.24
CA MET A 431 11.36 8.29 6.83
C MET A 431 12.66 8.78 6.16
N THR A 432 13.25 9.87 6.66
CA THR A 432 14.56 10.34 6.19
C THR A 432 15.73 9.65 6.90
N GLU A 433 15.50 9.08 8.09
CA GLU A 433 16.54 8.52 8.97
C GLU A 433 16.60 6.99 8.99
N LEU A 434 15.52 6.28 8.65
CA LEU A 434 15.47 4.81 8.65
C LEU A 434 15.68 4.24 7.24
N PRO A 435 16.84 3.65 6.94
CA PRO A 435 17.04 2.86 5.73
C PRO A 435 16.43 1.46 5.91
N TYR A 436 15.10 1.37 5.85
CA TYR A 436 14.29 0.13 5.79
C TYR A 436 14.26 -0.82 7.00
#